data_AF-A0AAE1UR00-F1
#
_entry.id   AF-A0AAE1UR00-F1
#
_cell.length_a   1.000
_cell.length_b   1.000
_cell.length_c   1.000
_cell.angle_alpha   90.00
_cell.angle_beta   90.00
_cell.angle_gamma   90.00
#
_symmetry.space_group_name_H-M   'P 1'
#
loop_
_entity.id
_entity.type
_entity.pdbx_description
1 polymer ?
#
loop_
_entity_poly.entity_id
_entity_poly.type
_entity_poly.pdbx_seq_one_letter_code
_entity_poly.pdbx_strand_id
1 'polypeptide(L)'
;MNCRHMNAPSMSIIPVHSKLSSEEQKAIFKPLRKGIRKVILSTNIAETSLTVPDVVYVIDPGLCNETYYHKEYNVSTFGTHLISQANAKQREGRAGRVKPGVCYKLYTKETEVNSMTKYFVPEMLRIPLETVVMFSKLYCPNEQAVDFLANALEPPSTDAILSAVNTLKLISVLDSEEHLTLLGRKVVDLSTHPRLSVSLVTSAMLASDTPGPIKWTRPYFDCGRSNKWIVGATVPIPDIFPRHTGWRHIEIPIYVAVALIVKKKQQNVSLSMDMVSEEVVINVDVNQDIDYLK
;
A
#
# COMPACT_ATOMS: atom_id res chain seq x y z
N MET A 1 -14.59 26.65 25.85
CA MET A 1 -16.05 26.90 25.86
C MET A 1 -16.71 25.84 26.75
N ASN A 2 -17.01 26.19 28.00
CA ASN A 2 -17.65 25.28 28.98
C ASN A 2 -19.16 25.45 28.91
N CYS A 3 -19.84 24.63 28.11
CA CYS A 3 -21.30 24.61 28.05
C CYS A 3 -21.86 23.91 29.31
N ARG A 4 -22.32 24.69 30.29
CA ARG A 4 -22.93 24.25 31.56
C ARG A 4 -24.38 23.74 31.45
N HIS A 5 -24.90 23.52 30.25
CA HIS A 5 -26.33 23.22 30.02
C HIS A 5 -26.66 21.77 29.68
N MET A 6 -25.70 20.85 29.74
CA MET A 6 -26.01 19.42 29.62
C MET A 6 -25.45 18.65 30.81
N ASN A 7 -26.34 18.06 31.59
CA ASN A 7 -26.06 16.98 32.54
C ASN A 7 -25.67 15.72 31.75
N ALA A 8 -24.67 15.83 30.87
CA ALA A 8 -24.23 14.76 30.01
C ALA A 8 -23.38 13.78 30.84
N PRO A 9 -23.64 12.47 30.76
CA PRO A 9 -22.77 11.49 31.40
C PRO A 9 -21.34 11.63 30.87
N SER A 10 -20.35 11.36 31.73
CA SER A 10 -18.95 11.34 31.31
C SER A 10 -18.78 10.43 30.10
N MET A 11 -17.99 10.83 29.11
CA MET A 11 -17.79 10.07 27.87
C MET A 11 -16.38 9.50 27.80
N SER A 12 -16.28 8.27 27.30
CA SER A 12 -15.00 7.63 26.95
C SER A 12 -14.95 7.46 25.44
N ILE A 13 -14.03 8.18 24.80
CA ILE A 13 -13.83 8.15 23.35
C ILE A 13 -12.74 7.11 23.03
N ILE A 14 -13.07 6.15 22.17
CA ILE A 14 -12.17 5.07 21.78
C ILE A 14 -11.99 5.13 20.25
N PRO A 15 -10.80 5.52 19.74
CA PRO A 15 -10.52 5.45 18.32
C PRO A 15 -10.25 4.00 17.90
N VAL A 16 -10.73 3.64 16.73
CA VAL A 16 -10.51 2.32 16.11
C VAL A 16 -10.11 2.50 14.65
N HIS A 17 -8.91 2.01 14.33
CA HIS A 17 -8.35 2.03 12.99
C HIS A 17 -7.52 0.77 12.78
N SER A 18 -7.44 0.29 11.53
CA SER A 18 -6.59 -0.85 11.12
C SER A 18 -5.10 -0.71 11.43
N LYS A 19 -4.61 0.50 11.74
CA LYS A 19 -3.20 0.78 12.04
C LYS A 19 -2.89 0.74 13.54
N LEU A 20 -3.93 0.69 14.38
CA LEU A 20 -3.74 0.55 15.83
C LEU A 20 -3.26 -0.86 16.15
N SER A 21 -2.46 -0.97 17.20
CA SER A 21 -2.02 -2.26 17.73
C SER A 21 -3.22 -3.12 18.16
N SER A 22 -3.05 -4.44 18.16
CA SER A 22 -4.11 -5.35 18.61
C SER A 22 -4.54 -5.09 20.06
N GLU A 23 -3.64 -4.58 20.90
CA GLU A 23 -3.93 -4.24 22.30
C GLU A 23 -4.85 -3.01 22.41
N GLU A 24 -4.58 -1.97 21.61
CA GLU A 24 -5.44 -0.79 21.52
C GLU A 24 -6.81 -1.12 20.94
N GLN A 25 -6.86 -1.95 19.89
CA GLN A 25 -8.13 -2.41 19.34
C GLN A 25 -8.94 -3.20 20.37
N LYS A 26 -8.28 -4.00 21.22
CA LYS A 26 -8.96 -4.75 22.31
C LYS A 26 -9.59 -3.85 23.37
N ALA A 27 -9.17 -2.58 23.49
CA ALA A 27 -9.75 -1.64 24.44
C ALA A 27 -11.27 -1.43 24.19
N ILE A 28 -11.74 -1.62 22.96
CA ILE A 28 -13.16 -1.49 22.61
C ILE A 28 -14.06 -2.50 23.32
N PHE A 29 -13.54 -3.70 23.62
CA PHE A 29 -14.29 -4.79 24.26
C PHE A 29 -14.34 -4.66 25.77
N LYS A 30 -13.52 -3.77 26.37
CA LYS A 30 -13.51 -3.60 27.82
C LYS A 30 -14.84 -2.95 28.27
N PRO A 31 -15.51 -3.49 29.29
CA PRO A 31 -16.70 -2.86 29.85
C PRO A 31 -16.31 -1.55 30.55
N LEU A 32 -17.13 -0.51 30.38
CA LEU A 32 -16.95 0.76 31.08
C LEU A 32 -17.68 0.76 32.43
N ARG A 33 -17.22 1.61 33.35
CA ARG A 33 -17.91 1.86 34.62
C ARG A 33 -19.31 2.42 34.38
N LYS A 34 -20.25 2.10 35.28
CA LYS A 34 -21.62 2.64 35.24
C LYS A 34 -21.58 4.18 35.26
N GLY A 35 -22.39 4.81 34.43
CA GLY A 35 -22.45 6.28 34.30
C GLY A 35 -21.52 6.88 33.24
N ILE A 36 -20.64 6.08 32.60
CA ILE A 36 -19.81 6.52 31.49
C ILE A 36 -20.39 6.02 30.16
N ARG A 37 -20.55 6.92 29.19
CA ARG A 37 -20.98 6.58 27.82
C ARG A 37 -19.76 6.23 26.96
N LYS A 38 -19.77 5.04 26.36
CA LYS A 38 -18.78 4.63 25.35
C LYS A 38 -19.08 5.33 24.02
N VAL A 39 -18.08 5.97 23.43
CA VAL A 39 -18.15 6.56 22.08
C VAL A 39 -17.02 5.97 21.27
N ILE A 40 -17.35 5.27 20.20
CA ILE A 40 -16.38 4.60 19.33
C ILE A 40 -16.27 5.40 18.04
N LEU A 41 -15.05 5.84 17.70
CA LEU A 41 -14.76 6.47 16.43
C LEU A 41 -14.04 5.45 15.56
N SER A 42 -14.72 4.93 14.53
CA SER A 42 -14.19 3.85 13.70
C SER A 42 -14.25 4.18 12.21
N THR A 43 -13.31 3.60 11.46
CA THR A 43 -13.44 3.43 10.01
C THR A 43 -14.39 2.27 9.68
N ASN A 44 -14.48 1.89 8.40
CA ASN A 44 -15.20 0.71 7.92
C ASN A 44 -14.75 -0.63 8.58
N ILE A 45 -13.66 -0.66 9.36
CA ILE A 45 -13.26 -1.85 10.12
C ILE A 45 -14.32 -2.34 11.12
N ALA A 46 -15.10 -1.44 11.72
CA ALA A 46 -16.20 -1.82 12.63
C ALA A 46 -17.41 -2.41 11.89
N GLU A 47 -17.50 -2.19 10.57
CA GLU A 47 -18.61 -2.67 9.74
C GLU A 47 -18.57 -4.18 9.54
N THR A 48 -17.38 -4.77 9.44
CA THR A 48 -17.20 -6.20 9.16
C THR A 48 -16.40 -6.90 10.26
N SER A 49 -15.27 -6.33 10.67
CA SER A 49 -14.20 -7.06 11.37
C SER A 49 -14.31 -7.03 12.90
N LEU A 50 -15.12 -6.14 13.48
CA LEU A 50 -15.23 -6.01 14.94
C LEU A 50 -16.67 -6.14 15.43
N THR A 51 -16.88 -7.05 16.37
CA THR A 51 -18.19 -7.38 16.93
C THR A 51 -18.35 -6.75 18.31
N VAL A 52 -18.72 -5.48 18.35
CA VAL A 52 -18.90 -4.75 19.62
C VAL A 52 -20.33 -4.96 20.11
N PRO A 53 -20.55 -5.63 21.26
CA PRO A 53 -21.89 -6.03 21.69
C PRO A 53 -22.72 -4.86 22.24
N ASP A 54 -22.10 -3.83 22.80
CA ASP A 54 -22.77 -2.74 23.53
C ASP A 54 -23.16 -1.52 22.66
N VAL A 55 -23.12 -1.65 21.33
CA VAL A 55 -23.50 -0.57 20.41
C VAL A 55 -25.01 -0.52 20.23
N VAL A 56 -25.59 0.66 20.48
CA VAL A 56 -27.04 0.92 20.40
C VAL A 56 -27.33 2.08 19.44
N TYR A 57 -26.37 2.98 19.28
CA TYR A 57 -26.46 4.14 18.41
C TYR A 57 -25.33 4.06 17.39
N VAL A 58 -25.69 4.12 16.12
CA VAL A 58 -24.74 4.23 15.02
C VAL A 58 -24.95 5.59 14.37
N ILE A 59 -23.86 6.30 14.11
CA ILE A 59 -23.85 7.55 13.35
C ILE A 59 -23.08 7.26 12.08
N ASP A 60 -23.79 7.22 10.95
CA ASP A 60 -23.25 6.86 9.65
C ASP A 60 -23.09 8.11 8.77
N PRO A 61 -21.85 8.57 8.52
CA PRO A 61 -21.60 9.69 7.62
C PRO A 61 -21.84 9.33 6.14
N GLY A 62 -22.01 8.06 5.78
CA GLY A 62 -22.20 7.64 4.39
C GLY A 62 -20.91 7.61 3.57
N LEU A 63 -19.75 7.70 4.22
CA LEU A 63 -18.43 7.77 3.59
C LEU A 63 -17.53 6.59 4.02
N CYS A 64 -16.61 6.22 3.13
CA CYS A 64 -15.51 5.31 3.38
C CYS A 64 -14.26 5.77 2.63
N ASN A 65 -13.07 5.48 3.17
CA ASN A 65 -11.82 5.69 2.45
C ASN A 65 -11.39 4.38 1.81
N GLU A 66 -11.15 4.39 0.51
CA GLU A 66 -10.78 3.21 -0.25
C GLU A 66 -9.71 3.51 -1.30
N THR A 67 -9.04 2.47 -1.75
CA THR A 67 -8.11 2.54 -2.87
C THR A 67 -8.85 2.21 -4.18
N TYR A 68 -8.65 3.05 -5.20
CA TYR A 68 -9.20 2.86 -6.53
C TYR A 68 -8.07 2.79 -7.56
N TYR A 69 -8.12 1.83 -8.47
CA TYR A 69 -7.13 1.69 -9.53
C TYR A 69 -7.62 2.32 -10.85
N HIS A 70 -6.87 3.31 -11.33
CA HIS A 70 -7.08 3.91 -12.64
C HIS A 70 -6.29 3.13 -13.69
N LYS A 71 -6.98 2.30 -14.48
CA LYS A 71 -6.39 1.45 -15.52
C LYS A 71 -5.60 2.24 -16.56
N GLU A 72 -6.11 3.40 -16.97
CA GLU A 72 -5.51 4.25 -18.00
C GLU A 72 -4.11 4.77 -17.60
N TYR A 73 -3.95 5.13 -16.34
CA TYR A 73 -2.68 5.68 -15.82
C TYR A 73 -1.83 4.64 -15.10
N ASN A 74 -2.35 3.42 -14.88
CA ASN A 74 -1.72 2.39 -14.05
C ASN A 74 -1.35 2.92 -12.65
N VAL A 75 -2.27 3.69 -12.04
CA VAL A 75 -2.08 4.34 -10.74
C VAL A 75 -3.23 3.99 -9.80
N SER A 76 -2.88 3.59 -8.58
CA SER A 76 -3.82 3.46 -7.47
C SER A 76 -3.91 4.77 -6.70
N THR A 77 -5.12 5.30 -6.56
CA THR A 77 -5.43 6.49 -5.74
C THR A 77 -6.14 6.06 -4.47
N PHE A 78 -5.94 6.80 -3.38
CA PHE A 78 -6.69 6.59 -2.12
C PHE A 78 -7.56 7.81 -1.88
N GLY A 79 -8.87 7.58 -1.76
CA GLY A 79 -9.86 8.66 -1.72
C GLY A 79 -11.01 8.35 -0.78
N THR A 80 -11.73 9.39 -0.39
CA THR A 80 -13.01 9.28 0.31
C THR A 80 -14.13 9.16 -0.72
N HIS A 81 -14.95 8.13 -0.59
CA HIS A 81 -16.07 7.85 -1.48
C HIS A 81 -17.35 7.60 -0.69
N LEU A 82 -18.49 7.73 -1.37
CA LEU A 82 -19.78 7.30 -0.83
C LEU A 82 -19.80 5.77 -0.67
N ILE A 83 -20.41 5.30 0.40
CA ILE A 83 -20.62 3.88 0.65
C ILE A 83 -21.71 3.31 -0.26
N SER A 84 -21.77 1.98 -0.37
CA SER A 84 -22.89 1.30 -1.02
C SER A 84 -24.09 1.16 -0.08
N GLN A 85 -25.28 0.96 -0.65
CA GLN A 85 -26.52 0.69 0.11
C GLN A 85 -26.38 -0.55 1.00
N ALA A 86 -25.64 -1.57 0.54
CA ALA A 86 -25.32 -2.75 1.34
C ALA A 86 -24.50 -2.40 2.59
N ASN A 87 -23.53 -1.49 2.50
CA ASN A 87 -22.75 -1.06 3.67
C ASN A 87 -23.59 -0.25 4.65
N ALA A 88 -24.42 0.66 4.13
CA ALA A 88 -25.37 1.42 4.95
C ALA A 88 -26.24 0.45 5.78
N LYS A 89 -26.73 -0.62 5.16
CA LYS A 89 -27.50 -1.68 5.82
C LYS A 89 -26.66 -2.49 6.82
N GLN A 90 -25.39 -2.80 6.51
CA GLN A 90 -24.50 -3.46 7.47
C GLN A 90 -24.22 -2.60 8.72
N ARG A 91 -23.99 -1.29 8.52
CA ARG A 91 -23.79 -0.31 9.60
C ARG A 91 -25.02 -0.18 10.48
N GLU A 92 -26.20 -0.10 9.87
CA GLU A 92 -27.49 -0.11 10.58
C GLU A 92 -27.63 -1.36 11.47
N GLY A 93 -27.27 -2.54 10.94
CA GLY A 93 -27.30 -3.80 11.68
C GLY A 93 -26.39 -3.84 12.92
N ARG A 94 -25.42 -2.92 13.06
CA ARG A 94 -24.54 -2.85 14.25
C ARG A 94 -25.27 -2.28 15.47
N ALA A 95 -26.32 -1.47 15.29
CA ALA A 95 -27.09 -0.89 16.41
C ALA A 95 -28.08 -1.87 17.07
N GLY A 96 -28.47 -2.94 16.38
CA GLY A 96 -29.60 -3.80 16.75
C GLY A 96 -29.23 -5.14 17.40
N ARG A 97 -27.99 -5.33 17.87
CA ARG A 97 -27.52 -6.66 18.30
C ARG A 97 -28.04 -7.13 19.66
N VAL A 98 -28.01 -6.25 20.66
CA VAL A 98 -28.35 -6.60 22.05
C VAL A 98 -29.72 -6.08 22.45
N LYS A 99 -30.14 -4.95 21.89
CA LYS A 99 -31.43 -4.32 22.14
C LYS A 99 -31.82 -3.44 20.94
N PRO A 100 -33.07 -2.95 20.87
CA PRO A 100 -33.47 -2.00 19.84
C PRO A 100 -32.52 -0.80 19.83
N GLY A 101 -31.95 -0.52 18.65
CA GLY A 101 -31.00 0.56 18.44
C GLY A 101 -31.46 1.52 17.35
N VAL A 102 -30.70 2.60 17.19
CA VAL A 102 -30.99 3.67 16.22
C VAL A 102 -29.76 3.91 15.35
N CYS A 103 -29.96 3.96 14.04
CA CYS A 103 -28.94 4.37 13.08
C CYS A 103 -29.27 5.76 12.54
N TYR A 104 -28.38 6.72 12.76
CA TYR A 104 -28.47 8.08 12.23
C TYR A 104 -27.63 8.18 10.96
N LYS A 105 -28.29 8.27 9.81
CA LYS A 105 -27.64 8.49 8.51
C LYS A 105 -27.51 9.99 8.27
N LEU A 106 -26.30 10.47 7.98
CA LEU A 106 -26.01 11.90 7.72
C LEU A 106 -26.16 12.29 6.24
N TYR A 107 -26.96 11.54 5.50
CA TYR A 107 -27.25 11.74 4.07
C TYR A 107 -28.76 11.54 3.83
N THR A 108 -29.28 12.12 2.76
CA THR A 108 -30.71 12.02 2.44
C THR A 108 -31.05 10.66 1.84
N LYS A 109 -32.32 10.27 1.96
CA LYS A 109 -32.84 9.06 1.29
C LYS A 109 -32.68 9.14 -0.23
N GLU A 110 -32.75 10.34 -0.80
CA GLU A 110 -32.52 10.56 -2.22
C GLU A 110 -31.07 10.24 -2.61
N THR A 111 -30.08 10.71 -1.82
CA THR A 111 -28.68 10.35 -2.03
C THR A 111 -28.44 8.85 -1.91
N GLU A 112 -29.08 8.18 -0.94
CA GLU A 112 -28.96 6.73 -0.76
C GLU A 112 -29.50 5.95 -1.98
N VAL A 113 -30.61 6.38 -2.56
CA VAL A 113 -31.25 5.68 -3.70
C VAL A 113 -30.57 6.01 -5.03
N ASN A 114 -30.22 7.28 -5.26
CA ASN A 114 -29.81 7.77 -6.57
C ASN A 114 -28.28 7.86 -6.73
N SER A 115 -27.53 8.09 -5.64
CA SER A 115 -26.08 8.34 -5.72
C SER A 115 -25.23 7.17 -5.20
N MET A 116 -25.75 6.33 -4.30
CA MET A 116 -25.04 5.17 -3.77
C MET A 116 -25.30 3.92 -4.62
N THR A 117 -24.25 3.15 -4.90
CA THR A 117 -24.40 1.86 -5.59
C THR A 117 -25.07 0.83 -4.69
N LYS A 118 -25.78 -0.15 -5.27
CA LYS A 118 -26.41 -1.23 -4.48
C LYS A 118 -25.35 -2.04 -3.72
N TYR A 119 -24.34 -2.49 -4.44
CA TYR A 119 -23.22 -3.27 -3.91
C TYR A 119 -21.90 -2.61 -4.29
N PHE A 120 -20.85 -2.90 -3.52
CA PHE A 120 -19.49 -2.54 -3.90
C PHE A 120 -19.03 -3.35 -5.11
N VAL A 121 -18.27 -2.70 -5.98
CA VAL A 121 -17.54 -3.40 -7.03
C VAL A 121 -16.49 -4.30 -6.35
N PRO A 122 -16.39 -5.59 -6.73
CA PRO A 122 -15.42 -6.51 -6.13
C PRO A 122 -13.99 -5.98 -6.16
N GLU A 123 -13.23 -6.27 -5.11
CA GLU A 123 -11.86 -5.79 -4.95
C GLU A 123 -10.98 -6.20 -6.14
N MET A 124 -11.10 -7.44 -6.61
CA MET A 124 -10.35 -7.98 -7.77
C MET A 124 -10.51 -7.13 -9.05
N LEU A 125 -11.62 -6.41 -9.22
CA LEU A 125 -11.84 -5.57 -10.39
C LEU A 125 -11.25 -4.16 -10.25
N ARG A 126 -10.78 -3.80 -9.05
CA ARG A 126 -10.40 -2.44 -8.66
C ARG A 126 -8.98 -2.29 -8.13
N ILE A 127 -8.23 -3.39 -8.02
CA ILE A 127 -6.84 -3.38 -7.54
C ILE A 127 -5.89 -3.89 -8.63
N PRO A 128 -4.59 -3.53 -8.55
CA PRO A 128 -3.56 -4.16 -9.37
C PRO A 128 -3.52 -5.67 -9.16
N LEU A 129 -3.46 -6.45 -10.25
CA LEU A 129 -3.62 -7.91 -10.24
C LEU A 129 -2.30 -8.67 -10.05
N GLU A 130 -1.15 -7.99 -9.94
CA GLU A 130 0.17 -8.62 -9.84
C GLU A 130 0.24 -9.66 -8.71
N THR A 131 -0.27 -9.33 -7.53
CA THR A 131 -0.30 -10.27 -6.40
C THR A 131 -1.18 -11.48 -6.68
N VAL A 132 -2.35 -11.26 -7.29
CA VAL A 132 -3.32 -12.33 -7.58
C VAL A 132 -2.78 -13.28 -8.66
N VAL A 133 -2.20 -12.73 -9.72
CA VAL A 133 -1.55 -13.49 -10.80
C VAL A 133 -0.34 -14.28 -10.28
N MET A 134 0.45 -13.69 -9.38
CA MET A 134 1.56 -14.40 -8.76
C MET A 134 1.07 -15.61 -7.95
N PHE A 135 -0.02 -15.46 -7.17
CA PHE A 135 -0.62 -16.57 -6.43
C PHE A 135 -1.28 -17.61 -7.35
N SER A 136 -1.92 -17.21 -8.45
CA SER A 136 -2.47 -18.20 -9.39
C SER A 136 -1.37 -19.11 -9.94
N LYS A 137 -0.19 -18.56 -10.25
CA LYS A 137 0.97 -19.34 -10.70
C LYS A 137 1.64 -20.17 -9.61
N LEU A 138 1.46 -19.82 -8.34
CA LEU A 138 1.89 -20.66 -7.23
C LEU A 138 1.02 -21.92 -7.10
N TYR A 139 -0.30 -21.75 -7.17
CA TYR A 139 -1.25 -22.85 -6.95
C TYR A 139 -1.52 -23.68 -8.21
N CYS A 140 -1.54 -23.05 -9.38
CA CYS A 140 -1.79 -23.66 -10.69
C CYS A 140 -0.68 -23.30 -11.68
N PRO A 141 0.53 -23.89 -11.56
CA PRO A 141 1.69 -23.50 -12.36
C PRO A 141 1.56 -23.80 -13.86
N ASN A 142 0.77 -24.81 -14.23
CA ASN A 142 0.64 -25.29 -15.62
C ASN A 142 -0.42 -24.55 -16.44
N GLU A 143 -1.23 -23.70 -15.81
CA GLU A 143 -2.35 -22.99 -16.44
C GLU A 143 -1.98 -21.52 -16.69
N GLN A 144 -2.40 -20.93 -17.80
CA GLN A 144 -2.17 -19.50 -18.06
C GLN A 144 -2.97 -18.65 -17.07
N ALA A 145 -2.43 -17.49 -16.69
CA ALA A 145 -3.10 -16.64 -15.70
C ALA A 145 -4.48 -16.16 -16.16
N VAL A 146 -4.65 -15.99 -17.47
CA VAL A 146 -5.92 -15.58 -18.11
C VAL A 146 -6.98 -16.66 -17.94
N ASP A 147 -6.64 -17.93 -18.25
CA ASP A 147 -7.58 -19.05 -18.17
C ASP A 147 -8.02 -19.31 -16.73
N PHE A 148 -7.06 -19.27 -15.80
CA PHE A 148 -7.34 -19.45 -14.38
C PHE A 148 -8.31 -18.38 -13.84
N LEU A 149 -8.05 -17.09 -14.14
CA LEU A 149 -8.87 -15.99 -13.64
C LEU A 149 -10.20 -15.84 -14.39
N ALA A 150 -10.33 -16.39 -15.60
CA ALA A 150 -11.60 -16.47 -16.30
C ALA A 150 -12.64 -17.33 -15.56
N ASN A 151 -12.18 -18.28 -14.73
CA ASN A 151 -13.05 -19.14 -13.90
C ASN A 151 -13.53 -18.47 -12.60
N ALA A 152 -13.14 -17.21 -12.32
CA ALA A 152 -13.63 -16.48 -11.15
C ALA A 152 -15.12 -16.12 -11.27
N LEU A 153 -15.80 -15.91 -10.13
CA LEU A 153 -17.23 -15.54 -10.10
C LEU A 153 -17.51 -14.27 -10.92
N GLU A 154 -16.65 -13.27 -10.77
CA GLU A 154 -16.65 -12.05 -11.58
C GLU A 154 -15.23 -11.85 -12.13
N PRO A 155 -14.95 -12.35 -13.35
CA PRO A 155 -13.60 -12.35 -13.89
C PRO A 155 -13.12 -10.93 -14.25
N PRO A 156 -11.85 -10.57 -13.98
CA PRO A 156 -11.29 -9.31 -14.43
C PRO A 156 -11.10 -9.28 -15.95
N SER A 157 -11.00 -8.07 -16.51
CA SER A 157 -10.74 -7.88 -17.94
C SER A 157 -9.39 -8.50 -18.34
N THR A 158 -9.34 -9.20 -19.48
CA THR A 158 -8.13 -9.84 -20.02
C THR A 158 -6.93 -8.89 -20.08
N ASP A 159 -7.14 -7.65 -20.51
CA ASP A 159 -6.08 -6.63 -20.58
C ASP A 159 -5.44 -6.33 -19.21
N ALA A 160 -6.23 -6.35 -18.13
CA ALA A 160 -5.73 -6.12 -16.78
C ALA A 160 -4.86 -7.30 -16.31
N ILE A 161 -5.27 -8.53 -16.65
CA ILE A 161 -4.50 -9.75 -16.34
C ILE A 161 -3.17 -9.72 -17.10
N LEU A 162 -3.21 -9.49 -18.41
CA LEU A 162 -2.02 -9.43 -19.26
C LEU A 162 -1.06 -8.31 -18.82
N SER A 163 -1.58 -7.15 -18.42
CA SER A 163 -0.77 -6.06 -17.86
C SER A 163 -0.05 -6.48 -16.58
N ALA A 164 -0.73 -7.19 -15.69
CA ALA A 164 -0.12 -7.73 -14.47
C ALA A 164 0.93 -8.81 -14.76
N VAL A 165 0.65 -9.75 -15.68
CA VAL A 165 1.61 -10.76 -16.15
C VAL A 165 2.86 -10.07 -16.72
N ASN A 166 2.69 -9.10 -17.62
CA ASN A 166 3.80 -8.37 -18.23
C ASN A 166 4.64 -7.64 -17.18
N THR A 167 4.00 -7.08 -16.16
CA THR A 167 4.69 -6.44 -15.03
C THR A 167 5.50 -7.47 -14.24
N LEU A 168 4.96 -8.65 -13.94
CA LEU A 168 5.66 -9.71 -13.22
C LEU A 168 6.83 -10.30 -14.02
N LYS A 169 6.69 -10.41 -15.34
CA LYS A 169 7.79 -10.77 -16.26
C LYS A 169 8.89 -9.71 -16.26
N LEU A 170 8.51 -8.42 -16.30
CA LEU A 170 9.46 -7.30 -16.26
C LEU A 170 10.31 -7.28 -14.98
N ILE A 171 9.71 -7.59 -13.83
CA ILE A 171 10.43 -7.67 -12.54
C ILE A 171 11.07 -9.05 -12.27
N SER A 172 11.12 -9.92 -13.28
CA SER A 172 11.72 -11.27 -13.19
C SER A 172 11.11 -12.19 -12.14
N VAL A 173 9.85 -11.95 -11.73
CA VAL A 173 9.08 -12.86 -10.86
C VAL A 173 8.51 -14.03 -11.65
N LEU A 174 8.10 -13.78 -12.90
CA LEU A 174 7.70 -14.79 -13.87
C LEU A 174 8.70 -14.87 -15.03
N ASP A 175 8.84 -16.05 -15.63
CA ASP A 175 9.58 -16.24 -16.89
C ASP A 175 8.71 -15.94 -18.13
N SER A 176 9.25 -16.16 -19.33
CA SER A 176 8.53 -15.94 -20.60
C SER A 176 7.28 -16.82 -20.75
N GLU A 177 7.29 -18.01 -20.17
CA GLU A 177 6.22 -19.02 -20.22
C GLU A 177 5.21 -18.88 -19.08
N GLU A 178 5.36 -17.84 -18.24
CA GLU A 178 4.55 -17.57 -17.05
C GLU A 178 4.77 -18.54 -15.87
N HIS A 179 5.91 -19.20 -15.77
CA HIS A 179 6.30 -19.96 -14.59
C HIS A 179 7.01 -19.07 -13.56
N LEU A 180 6.84 -19.40 -12.26
CA LEU A 180 7.53 -18.71 -11.17
C LEU A 180 9.03 -18.98 -11.21
N THR A 181 9.83 -17.91 -11.27
CA THR A 181 11.29 -17.98 -11.17
C THR A 181 11.74 -18.29 -9.74
N LEU A 182 13.03 -18.55 -9.54
CA LEU A 182 13.61 -18.70 -8.20
C LEU A 182 13.37 -17.45 -7.34
N LEU A 183 13.47 -16.26 -7.93
CA LEU A 183 13.14 -14.99 -7.28
C LEU A 183 11.65 -14.92 -6.95
N GLY A 184 10.78 -15.28 -7.91
CA GLY A 184 9.33 -15.31 -7.70
C GLY A 184 8.92 -16.18 -6.52
N ARG A 185 9.54 -17.34 -6.35
CA ARG A 185 9.31 -18.23 -5.20
C ARG A 185 9.66 -17.57 -3.86
N LYS A 186 10.71 -16.76 -3.80
CA LYS A 186 11.07 -15.99 -2.59
C LYS A 186 10.15 -14.79 -2.36
N VAL A 187 9.71 -14.16 -3.43
CA VAL A 187 8.80 -13.00 -3.39
C VAL A 187 7.40 -13.40 -2.92
N VAL A 188 6.94 -14.59 -3.28
CA VAL A 188 5.66 -15.17 -2.84
C VAL A 188 5.57 -15.31 -1.32
N ASP A 189 6.69 -15.62 -0.64
CA ASP A 189 6.72 -15.77 0.81
C ASP A 189 6.54 -14.43 1.55
N LEU A 190 6.68 -13.30 0.85
CA LEU A 190 6.50 -11.96 1.42
C LEU A 190 5.06 -11.49 1.27
N SER A 191 4.44 -11.04 2.36
CA SER A 191 3.07 -10.52 2.39
C SER A 191 2.92 -9.11 1.80
N THR A 192 3.86 -8.66 0.98
CA THR A 192 3.91 -7.32 0.38
C THR A 192 3.69 -7.37 -1.13
N HIS A 193 3.39 -6.21 -1.72
CA HIS A 193 3.22 -6.10 -3.17
C HIS A 193 4.47 -6.59 -3.92
N PRO A 194 4.37 -7.38 -5.02
CA PRO A 194 5.51 -8.01 -5.69
C PRO A 194 6.66 -7.05 -6.03
N ARG A 195 6.36 -5.82 -6.46
CA ARG A 195 7.39 -4.79 -6.73
C ARG A 195 8.24 -4.44 -5.50
N LEU A 196 7.59 -4.31 -4.33
CA LEU A 196 8.28 -4.03 -3.06
C LEU A 196 9.03 -5.26 -2.57
N SER A 197 8.41 -6.43 -2.69
CA SER A 197 9.02 -7.70 -2.32
C SER A 197 10.31 -7.95 -3.12
N VAL A 198 10.31 -7.71 -4.43
CA VAL A 198 11.53 -7.80 -5.26
C VAL A 198 12.58 -6.84 -4.75
N SER A 199 12.23 -5.57 -4.50
CA SER A 199 13.17 -4.57 -3.96
C SER A 199 13.76 -5.00 -2.60
N LEU A 200 12.96 -5.61 -1.73
CA LEU A 200 13.40 -6.10 -0.42
C LEU A 200 14.39 -7.25 -0.58
N VAL A 201 14.04 -8.25 -1.39
CA VAL A 201 14.87 -9.42 -1.64
C VAL A 201 16.19 -9.03 -2.29
N THR A 202 16.15 -8.17 -3.32
CA THR A 202 17.37 -7.70 -3.99
C THR A 202 18.24 -6.87 -3.05
N SER A 203 17.65 -6.00 -2.22
CA SER A 203 18.40 -5.24 -1.22
C SER A 203 19.10 -6.14 -0.20
N ALA A 204 18.45 -7.23 0.21
CA ALA A 204 19.03 -8.19 1.15
C ALA A 204 20.14 -9.03 0.49
N MET A 205 19.98 -9.40 -0.79
CA MET A 205 21.02 -10.12 -1.55
C MET A 205 22.27 -9.27 -1.80
N LEU A 206 22.10 -7.96 -2.01
CA LEU A 206 23.19 -7.00 -2.20
C LEU A 206 23.80 -6.52 -0.88
N ALA A 207 23.17 -6.81 0.25
CA ALA A 207 23.73 -6.50 1.56
C ALA A 207 24.91 -7.46 1.84
N SER A 208 26.13 -6.94 1.80
CA SER A 208 27.32 -7.69 2.16
C SER A 208 27.50 -7.74 3.69
N ASP A 209 27.83 -8.91 4.23
CA ASP A 209 28.22 -9.09 5.65
C ASP A 209 29.59 -8.44 5.97
N THR A 210 30.36 -8.12 4.94
CA THR A 210 31.57 -7.31 5.08
C THR A 210 31.17 -5.83 5.19
N PRO A 211 31.67 -5.08 6.20
CA PRO A 211 31.47 -3.64 6.29
C PRO A 211 32.25 -2.95 5.16
N GLY A 212 31.70 -2.98 3.94
CA GLY A 212 32.12 -2.16 2.83
C GLY A 212 31.61 -0.71 2.98
N PRO A 213 32.06 0.22 2.12
CA PRO A 213 31.65 1.61 2.16
C PRO A 213 30.19 1.84 1.77
N ILE A 214 29.40 0.79 1.52
CA ILE A 214 27.98 0.89 1.16
C ILE A 214 27.17 0.27 2.29
N LYS A 215 26.54 1.14 3.09
CA LYS A 215 25.56 0.69 4.09
C LYS A 215 24.18 0.82 3.46
N TRP A 216 23.57 -0.32 3.16
CA TRP A 216 22.16 -0.38 2.80
C TRP A 216 21.33 -0.07 4.04
N THR A 217 20.52 0.98 3.97
CA THR A 217 19.55 1.26 5.05
C THR A 217 18.27 0.46 4.81
N ARG A 218 17.58 0.10 5.90
CA ARG A 218 16.26 -0.54 5.81
C ARG A 218 15.35 0.34 4.96
N PRO A 219 14.62 -0.22 3.98
CA PRO A 219 13.70 0.57 3.18
C PRO A 219 12.65 1.20 4.08
N TYR A 220 12.42 2.50 3.91
CA TYR A 220 11.39 3.23 4.63
C TYR A 220 10.56 4.05 3.65
N PHE A 221 9.26 4.15 3.95
CA PHE A 221 8.32 4.94 3.17
C PHE A 221 8.29 6.36 3.74
N ASP A 222 8.75 7.33 2.96
CA ASP A 222 8.68 8.75 3.34
C ASP A 222 7.24 9.24 3.14
N CYS A 223 6.49 9.30 4.24
CA CYS A 223 5.13 9.84 4.28
C CYS A 223 5.09 11.39 4.23
N GLY A 224 6.23 12.06 4.03
CA GLY A 224 6.36 13.49 3.79
C GLY A 224 6.26 13.91 2.31
N ARG A 225 7.03 14.94 1.93
CA ARG A 225 6.95 15.70 0.66
C ARG A 225 7.05 14.86 -0.62
N SER A 226 7.70 13.69 -0.58
CA SER A 226 8.04 12.93 -1.79
C SER A 226 7.03 11.84 -2.15
N ASN A 227 6.25 11.35 -1.18
CA ASN A 227 5.25 10.29 -1.33
C ASN A 227 5.76 9.06 -2.11
N LYS A 228 7.03 8.70 -1.89
CA LYS A 228 7.77 7.67 -2.63
C LYS A 228 8.40 6.67 -1.67
N TRP A 229 8.57 5.44 -2.16
CA TRP A 229 9.42 4.46 -1.50
C TRP A 229 10.89 4.88 -1.67
N ILE A 230 11.58 5.13 -0.55
CA ILE A 230 13.00 5.48 -0.55
C ILE A 230 13.78 4.21 -0.21
N VAL A 231 14.55 3.75 -1.19
CA VAL A 231 15.54 2.68 -1.03
C VAL A 231 16.90 3.37 -1.04
N GLY A 232 17.47 3.57 0.14
CA GLY A 232 18.73 4.29 0.30
C GLY A 232 19.92 3.35 0.31
N ALA A 233 20.74 3.38 -0.74
CA ALA A 233 22.14 2.99 -0.65
C ALA A 233 22.93 4.25 -0.25
N THR A 234 23.34 4.35 1.01
CA THR A 234 24.28 5.41 1.41
C THR A 234 25.71 4.96 1.12
N VAL A 235 26.40 5.71 0.26
CA VAL A 235 27.85 5.58 0.04
C VAL A 235 28.52 6.78 0.73
N PRO A 236 29.22 6.62 1.88
CA PRO A 236 30.27 7.56 2.26
C PRO A 236 31.31 7.66 1.14
N ILE A 237 31.44 8.84 0.55
CA ILE A 237 32.57 9.20 -0.32
C ILE A 237 33.83 9.14 0.55
N PRO A 238 34.84 8.31 0.23
CA PRO A 238 36.12 8.36 0.90
C PRO A 238 36.83 9.68 0.57
N ASP A 239 37.32 10.33 1.62
CA ASP A 239 38.12 11.56 1.63
C ASP A 239 39.10 11.66 0.43
N ILE A 240 38.89 12.65 -0.45
CA ILE A 240 39.77 12.91 -1.61
C ILE A 240 41.00 13.77 -1.21
N PHE A 241 41.14 14.23 0.03
CA PHE A 241 42.27 15.09 0.42
C PHE A 241 43.20 14.46 1.49
N PRO A 242 44.53 14.59 1.33
CA PRO A 242 45.50 14.02 2.26
C PRO A 242 45.47 14.74 3.62
N ARG A 243 45.45 13.92 4.68
CA ARG A 243 45.35 14.32 6.09
C ARG A 243 46.55 15.15 6.56
N HIS A 244 46.42 16.47 6.59
CA HIS A 244 47.28 17.32 7.42
C HIS A 244 46.57 18.61 7.87
N THR A 245 45.48 18.52 8.64
CA THR A 245 45.08 19.64 9.51
C THR A 245 44.41 19.12 10.78
N GLY A 246 44.94 19.50 11.95
CA GLY A 246 44.53 19.05 13.27
C GLY A 246 43.30 19.77 13.83
N TRP A 247 42.15 19.64 13.19
CA TRP A 247 40.90 20.23 13.69
C TRP A 247 39.89 19.14 14.09
N ARG A 248 39.50 19.15 15.38
CA ARG A 248 38.34 18.44 15.89
C ARG A 248 37.09 19.25 15.55
N HIS A 249 36.05 18.55 15.09
CA HIS A 249 34.76 19.05 14.60
C HIS A 249 34.75 19.60 13.18
N ILE A 250 34.30 18.75 12.25
CA ILE A 250 33.73 19.19 10.97
C ILE A 250 32.43 18.39 10.78
N GLU A 251 31.32 19.12 10.65
CA GLU A 251 30.01 18.58 10.29
C GLU A 251 30.10 17.96 8.90
N ILE A 252 29.72 16.69 8.77
CA ILE A 252 29.77 15.97 7.49
C ILE A 252 28.55 16.40 6.65
N PRO A 253 28.71 17.00 5.45
CA PRO A 253 27.60 17.14 4.54
C PRO A 253 27.24 15.74 4.01
N ILE A 254 26.04 15.27 4.34
CA ILE A 254 25.48 14.02 3.83
C ILE A 254 25.07 14.25 2.38
N TYR A 255 25.87 13.80 1.42
CA TYR A 255 25.44 13.69 0.04
C TYR A 255 24.67 12.38 -0.15
N VAL A 256 23.43 12.48 -0.62
CA VAL A 256 22.53 11.35 -0.89
C VAL A 256 22.63 11.04 -2.38
N ALA A 257 23.17 9.88 -2.75
CA ALA A 257 23.03 9.33 -4.10
C ALA A 257 21.83 8.37 -4.13
N VAL A 258 20.85 8.65 -4.98
CA VAL A 258 19.65 7.81 -5.18
C VAL A 258 19.78 7.14 -6.54
N ALA A 259 19.93 5.82 -6.58
CA ALA A 259 19.89 5.08 -7.84
C ALA A 259 18.43 4.74 -8.19
N LEU A 260 17.89 5.39 -9.24
CA LEU A 260 16.63 5.02 -9.88
C LEU A 260 16.96 4.28 -11.18
N ILE A 261 16.64 2.99 -11.27
CA ILE A 261 16.81 2.22 -12.51
C ILE A 261 15.54 2.39 -13.36
N VAL A 262 15.67 3.04 -14.52
CA VAL A 262 14.64 3.09 -15.58
C VAL A 262 15.26 2.50 -16.85
N LYS A 263 14.68 1.41 -17.38
CA LYS A 263 15.18 0.75 -18.61
C LYS A 263 14.54 1.39 -19.86
N LYS A 264 15.36 1.88 -20.78
CA LYS A 264 14.92 2.33 -22.13
C LYS A 264 15.03 1.16 -23.12
N LYS A 265 14.08 1.08 -24.06
CA LYS A 265 13.95 0.03 -25.09
C LYS A 265 15.16 0.04 -26.03
N GLN A 266 15.96 -1.03 -26.08
CA GLN A 266 17.09 -1.15 -27.03
C GLN A 266 16.61 -1.73 -28.37
N GLN A 267 17.01 -1.08 -29.47
CA GLN A 267 17.00 -1.63 -30.83
C GLN A 267 18.28 -2.44 -31.08
N ASN A 268 18.09 -3.57 -31.76
CA ASN A 268 19.03 -4.53 -32.38
C ASN A 268 20.53 -4.16 -32.45
N VAL A 269 21.39 -4.98 -31.83
CA VAL A 269 22.68 -5.46 -32.39
C VAL A 269 22.99 -6.88 -31.85
N SER A 270 23.62 -7.69 -32.70
CA SER A 270 23.94 -9.13 -32.63
C SER A 270 24.71 -9.63 -31.42
N LEU A 271 24.36 -10.86 -30.99
CA LEU A 271 24.98 -11.68 -29.94
C LEU A 271 26.44 -12.07 -30.26
N SER A 272 27.34 -11.79 -29.32
CA SER A 272 28.41 -12.71 -28.95
C SER A 272 28.53 -12.72 -27.43
N MET A 273 28.73 -13.93 -26.92
CA MET A 273 28.59 -14.32 -25.53
C MET A 273 29.97 -14.26 -24.89
N ASP A 274 30.21 -13.30 -24.00
CA ASP A 274 31.30 -13.37 -23.04
C ASP A 274 30.92 -12.59 -21.76
N MET A 275 30.98 -13.31 -20.64
CA MET A 275 30.80 -12.79 -19.30
C MET A 275 32.03 -11.96 -18.90
N VAL A 276 31.90 -10.63 -18.86
CA VAL A 276 32.72 -9.79 -17.97
C VAL A 276 31.87 -8.61 -17.50
N SER A 277 31.89 -8.40 -16.19
CA SER A 277 31.41 -7.23 -15.47
C SER A 277 31.92 -5.93 -16.09
N GLU A 278 31.03 -5.13 -16.68
CA GLU A 278 31.27 -3.71 -16.93
C GLU A 278 30.35 -2.87 -16.03
N GLU A 279 30.98 -2.07 -15.18
CA GLU A 279 30.34 -1.01 -14.40
C GLU A 279 29.79 0.05 -15.37
N VAL A 280 28.47 0.17 -15.44
CA VAL A 280 27.84 1.29 -16.15
C VAL A 280 27.72 2.47 -15.18
N VAL A 281 28.74 3.32 -15.18
CA VAL A 281 28.68 4.64 -14.53
C VAL A 281 27.89 5.59 -15.44
N ILE A 282 26.66 5.92 -15.06
CA ILE A 282 25.87 6.97 -15.74
C ILE A 282 26.11 8.28 -14.99
N ASN A 283 26.98 9.13 -15.52
CA ASN A 283 27.04 10.54 -15.14
C ASN A 283 25.84 11.26 -15.74
N VAL A 284 24.93 11.73 -14.90
CA VAL A 284 23.89 12.68 -15.30
C VAL A 284 24.43 14.07 -14.94
N ASP A 285 24.86 14.81 -15.95
CA ASP A 285 25.26 16.20 -15.83
C ASP A 285 23.99 17.04 -15.58
N VAL A 286 23.82 17.55 -14.36
CA VAL A 286 22.66 18.37 -13.98
C VAL A 286 23.04 19.84 -14.13
N ASN A 287 23.28 20.27 -15.37
CA ASN A 287 23.35 21.68 -15.73
C ASN A 287 23.09 21.83 -17.23
N GLN A 288 21.84 21.69 -17.65
CA GLN A 288 21.32 22.42 -18.80
C GLN A 288 19.78 22.41 -18.79
N ASP A 289 19.25 23.63 -18.85
CA ASP A 289 17.92 24.04 -19.35
C ASP A 289 16.70 23.77 -18.46
N ILE A 290 16.62 24.55 -17.37
CA ILE A 290 15.35 25.15 -16.92
C ILE A 290 15.19 26.46 -17.71
N ASP A 291 14.50 26.40 -18.84
CA ASP A 291 13.78 27.53 -19.38
C ASP A 291 12.74 26.98 -20.35
N TYR A 292 11.47 27.10 -19.98
CA TYR A 292 10.29 27.28 -20.84
C TYR A 292 9.06 26.99 -19.98
N LEU A 293 8.50 28.04 -19.39
CA LEU A 293 7.07 28.26 -19.16
C LEU A 293 6.92 29.70 -18.60
N LYS A 294 6.93 30.67 -19.52
CA LYS A 294 6.13 31.90 -19.40
C LYS A 294 4.85 31.68 -20.18
#